data_AF-A0A8T4ZJZ1-F1
#
_entry.id   AF-A0A8T4ZJZ1-F1
#
_cell.length_a   1.000
_cell.length_b   1.000
_cell.length_c   1.000
_cell.angle_alpha   90.00
_cell.angle_beta   90.00
_cell.angle_gamma   90.00
#
_symmetry.space_group_name_H-M   'P 1'
#
loop_
_entity.id
_entity.type
_entity.pdbx_description
1 polymer ?
#
loop_
_entity_poly.entity_id
_entity_poly.type
_entity_poly.pdbx_seq_one_letter_code
_entity_poly.pdbx_strand_id
1 'polypeptide(L)'
;MSSKNTTNVKRKLPPCRAACPAGVNVQAYVALIQKGKFREAVEIIREDMPFPAICGRVCFSPCEDACARTNVDQAVAIRALKRLVADIEREQGRVKPRLKPELMSLRRSEKVAIIGAGPAGLTAAYELAKRGYPVTVFERMSEPGGMMRYCIPDFRLEKYV
;
A
#
# COMPACT_ATOMS: atom_id res chain seq x y z
N MET A 1 -36.95 30.92 15.41
CA MET A 1 -36.93 29.57 16.03
C MET A 1 -35.99 28.68 15.24
N SER A 2 -34.91 28.28 15.91
CA SER A 2 -33.83 27.45 15.38
C SER A 2 -34.34 26.04 15.11
N SER A 3 -34.26 25.58 13.86
CA SER A 3 -34.27 24.15 13.56
C SER A 3 -32.87 23.75 13.10
N LYS A 4 -32.09 23.27 14.07
CA LYS A 4 -30.81 22.60 13.85
C LYS A 4 -31.09 21.32 13.05
N ASN A 5 -30.83 21.34 11.75
CA ASN A 5 -30.76 20.10 10.97
C ASN A 5 -29.31 19.69 10.77
N THR A 6 -28.66 19.33 11.88
CA THR A 6 -27.39 18.60 11.91
C THR A 6 -27.65 17.14 11.49
N THR A 7 -27.99 16.92 10.22
CA THR A 7 -27.99 15.58 9.62
C THR A 7 -26.56 15.21 9.25
N ASN A 8 -25.82 14.76 10.25
CA ASN A 8 -24.88 13.64 10.18
C ASN A 8 -24.25 13.41 8.78
N VAL A 9 -23.33 14.28 8.38
CA VAL A 9 -22.41 14.02 7.25
C VAL A 9 -21.49 12.90 7.74
N LYS A 10 -21.96 11.64 7.67
CA LYS A 10 -21.07 10.46 7.72
C LYS A 10 -19.97 10.78 6.72
N ARG A 11 -18.75 11.00 7.23
CA ARG A 11 -17.58 11.40 6.46
C ARG A 11 -17.32 10.32 5.39
N LYS A 12 -17.98 10.45 4.23
CA LYS A 12 -17.88 9.47 3.15
C LYS A 12 -16.42 9.43 2.73
N LEU A 13 -15.85 8.23 2.70
CA LEU A 13 -14.50 8.05 2.20
C LEU A 13 -14.43 8.62 0.77
N PRO A 14 -13.31 9.25 0.38
CA PRO A 14 -13.11 9.68 -0.99
C PRO A 14 -13.39 8.51 -1.95
N PRO A 15 -14.06 8.72 -3.09
CA PRO A 15 -14.43 7.65 -4.02
C PRO A 15 -13.25 6.75 -4.42
N CYS A 16 -12.08 7.34 -4.67
CA CYS A 16 -10.85 6.60 -4.99
C CYS A 16 -10.36 5.70 -3.84
N ARG A 17 -10.56 6.10 -2.58
CA ARG A 17 -10.23 5.29 -1.40
C ARG A 17 -11.27 4.19 -1.19
N ALA A 18 -12.55 4.50 -1.36
CA ALA A 18 -13.64 3.53 -1.26
C ALA A 18 -13.54 2.43 -2.33
N ALA A 19 -13.11 2.77 -3.54
CA ALA A 19 -12.91 1.82 -4.64
C ALA A 19 -11.61 1.01 -4.54
N CYS A 20 -10.67 1.40 -3.68
CA CYS A 20 -9.41 0.67 -3.51
C CYS A 20 -9.64 -0.56 -2.60
N PRO A 21 -9.36 -1.79 -3.06
CA PRO A 21 -9.55 -2.99 -2.23
C PRO A 21 -8.72 -2.99 -0.94
N ALA A 22 -7.55 -2.33 -0.97
CA ALA A 22 -6.69 -2.17 0.20
C ALA A 22 -7.02 -0.90 1.03
N GLY A 23 -7.99 -0.08 0.60
CA GLY A 23 -8.37 1.13 1.34
C GLY A 23 -7.29 2.22 1.40
N VAL A 24 -6.33 2.21 0.47
CA VAL A 24 -5.17 3.11 0.47
C VAL A 24 -5.60 4.58 0.49
N ASN A 25 -4.99 5.38 1.36
CA ASN A 25 -5.24 6.82 1.44
C ASN A 25 -4.64 7.63 0.27
N VAL A 26 -5.31 7.59 -0.88
CA VAL A 26 -4.91 8.30 -2.12
C VAL A 26 -4.65 9.78 -1.92
N GLN A 27 -5.58 10.48 -1.25
CA GLN A 27 -5.47 11.93 -1.07
C GLN A 27 -4.22 12.32 -0.28
N ALA A 28 -3.88 11.55 0.76
CA ALA A 28 -2.74 11.85 1.61
C ALA A 28 -1.41 11.71 0.88
N TYR A 29 -1.15 10.58 0.21
CA TYR A 29 0.13 10.42 -0.47
C TYR A 29 0.25 11.31 -1.71
N VAL A 30 -0.84 11.63 -2.42
CA VAL A 30 -0.81 12.59 -3.54
C VAL A 30 -0.46 13.99 -3.05
N ALA A 31 -1.02 14.42 -1.91
CA ALA A 31 -0.68 15.72 -1.32
C ALA A 31 0.79 15.78 -0.85
N LEU A 32 1.36 14.67 -0.39
CA LEU A 32 2.78 14.58 -0.04
C LEU A 32 3.67 14.62 -1.27
N ILE A 33 3.29 13.92 -2.35
CA ILE A 33 3.99 13.98 -3.65
C ILE A 33 4.03 15.42 -4.17
N GLN A 34 2.91 16.15 -4.11
CA GLN A 34 2.84 17.54 -4.53
C GLN A 34 3.84 18.45 -3.77
N LYS A 35 4.15 18.11 -2.53
CA LYS A 35 5.11 18.82 -1.67
C LYS A 35 6.55 18.30 -1.81
N GLY A 36 6.82 17.40 -2.77
CA GLY A 36 8.13 16.75 -2.94
C GLY A 36 8.48 15.74 -1.85
N LYS A 37 7.53 15.35 -1.00
CA LYS A 37 7.77 14.48 0.16
C LYS A 37 7.59 13.00 -0.20
N PHE A 38 8.38 12.51 -1.16
CA PHE A 38 8.22 11.16 -1.72
C PHE A 38 8.41 10.04 -0.69
N ARG A 39 9.35 10.20 0.24
CA ARG A 39 9.61 9.22 1.32
C ARG A 39 8.41 9.06 2.26
N GLU A 40 7.77 10.17 2.60
CA GLU A 40 6.56 10.13 3.45
C GLU A 40 5.38 9.56 2.65
N ALA A 41 5.28 9.88 1.36
CA ALA A 41 4.22 9.38 0.49
C ALA A 41 4.24 7.84 0.36
N VAL A 42 5.42 7.23 0.19
CA VAL A 42 5.51 5.76 0.10
C VAL A 42 5.16 5.07 1.43
N GLU A 43 5.53 5.67 2.56
CA GLU A 43 5.16 5.15 3.88
C GLU A 43 3.64 5.20 4.10
N ILE A 44 2.96 6.27 3.70
CA ILE A 44 1.49 6.35 3.74
C ILE A 44 0.83 5.21 2.95
N ILE A 45 1.41 4.81 1.82
CA ILE A 45 0.88 3.68 1.04
C ILE A 45 1.08 2.36 1.79
N ARG A 46 2.23 2.19 2.45
CA ARG A 46 2.58 0.99 3.24
C ARG A 46 1.83 0.86 4.56
N GLU A 47 1.15 1.90 5.02
CA GLU A 47 0.23 1.77 6.15
C GLU A 47 -0.89 0.76 5.85
N ASP A 48 -1.37 0.78 4.60
CA ASP A 48 -2.52 -0.01 4.14
C ASP A 48 -2.09 -1.24 3.30
N MET A 49 -0.98 -1.16 2.54
CA MET A 49 -0.57 -2.22 1.60
C MET A 49 0.96 -2.26 1.35
N PRO A 50 1.65 -3.40 1.55
CA PRO A 50 3.12 -3.46 1.61
C PRO A 50 3.87 -3.42 0.28
N PHE A 51 3.17 -3.46 -0.86
CA PHE A 51 3.75 -3.58 -2.21
C PHE A 51 3.47 -2.37 -3.12
N PRO A 52 3.88 -1.14 -2.75
CA PRO A 52 3.67 0.04 -3.58
C PRO A 52 4.30 -0.11 -4.98
N ALA A 53 5.51 -0.68 -5.07
CA ALA A 53 6.23 -0.90 -6.34
C ALA A 53 5.48 -1.82 -7.31
N ILE A 54 4.89 -2.89 -6.77
CA ILE A 54 4.15 -3.90 -7.55
C ILE A 54 2.80 -3.33 -7.96
N CYS A 55 2.02 -2.81 -7.01
CA CYS A 55 0.72 -2.22 -7.31
C CYS A 55 0.83 -0.98 -8.22
N GLY A 56 1.95 -0.24 -8.20
CA GLY A 56 2.23 0.83 -9.16
C GLY A 56 2.41 0.36 -10.60
N ARG A 57 2.64 -0.94 -10.82
CA ARG A 57 2.88 -1.54 -12.15
C ARG A 57 1.71 -2.38 -12.65
N VAL A 58 1.13 -3.21 -11.78
CA VAL A 58 0.21 -4.28 -12.22
C VAL A 58 -1.24 -4.08 -11.77
N CYS A 59 -1.51 -3.10 -10.90
CA CYS A 59 -2.88 -2.84 -10.44
C CYS A 59 -3.79 -2.45 -11.60
N PHE A 60 -5.05 -2.87 -11.54
CA PHE A 60 -6.11 -2.51 -12.49
C PHE A 60 -6.67 -1.09 -12.26
N SER A 61 -6.19 -0.37 -11.25
CA SER A 61 -6.55 1.02 -10.98
C SER A 61 -8.05 1.32 -10.75
N PRO A 62 -8.83 0.53 -9.98
CA PRO A 62 -10.25 0.86 -9.72
C PRO A 62 -10.46 2.23 -9.04
N CYS A 63 -9.42 2.73 -8.39
CA CYS A 63 -9.37 4.06 -7.78
C CYS A 63 -9.27 5.21 -8.79
N GLU A 64 -8.74 4.95 -10.00
CA GLU A 64 -8.73 5.91 -11.12
C GLU A 64 -10.11 5.95 -11.78
N ASP A 65 -10.76 4.80 -11.98
CA ASP A 65 -12.13 4.70 -12.52
C ASP A 65 -13.15 5.46 -11.64
N ALA A 66 -13.01 5.36 -10.33
CA ALA A 66 -13.87 6.06 -9.37
C ALA A 66 -13.41 7.49 -9.05
N CYS A 67 -12.38 8.03 -9.72
CA CYS A 67 -11.77 9.30 -9.33
C CYS A 67 -12.73 10.48 -9.55
N ALA A 68 -13.09 11.21 -8.48
CA ALA A 68 -13.99 12.36 -8.58
C ALA A 68 -13.47 13.51 -9.49
N ARG A 69 -12.18 13.51 -9.85
CA ARG A 69 -11.59 14.51 -10.74
C ARG A 69 -12.07 14.37 -12.19
N THR A 70 -12.59 13.20 -12.59
CA THR A 70 -13.23 13.01 -13.91
C THR A 70 -14.44 13.94 -14.12
N ASN A 71 -15.04 14.46 -13.05
CA ASN A 71 -16.11 15.46 -13.13
C ASN A 71 -15.62 16.87 -13.48
N VAL A 72 -14.30 17.07 -13.58
CA VAL A 72 -13.66 18.34 -13.91
C VAL A 72 -12.86 18.20 -15.21
N ASP A 73 -11.91 17.27 -15.24
CA ASP A 73 -11.07 16.99 -16.40
C ASP A 73 -10.87 15.47 -16.58
N GLN A 74 -9.82 14.90 -15.98
CA GLN A 74 -9.44 13.51 -16.11
C GLN A 74 -9.03 12.92 -14.76
N ALA A 75 -9.07 11.59 -14.66
CA ALA A 75 -8.64 10.90 -13.46
C ALA A 75 -7.17 11.22 -13.13
N VAL A 76 -6.87 11.31 -11.84
CA VAL A 76 -5.47 11.38 -11.39
C VAL A 76 -4.80 10.04 -11.71
N ALA A 77 -3.58 10.07 -12.25
CA ALA A 77 -2.76 8.89 -12.54
C ALA A 77 -2.20 8.23 -11.25
N ILE A 78 -3.09 7.84 -10.35
CA ILE A 78 -2.86 7.23 -9.04
C ILE A 78 -1.86 6.07 -9.09
N ARG A 79 -2.01 5.15 -10.05
CA ARG A 79 -1.11 4.00 -10.22
C ARG A 79 0.29 4.44 -10.62
N ALA A 80 0.39 5.40 -11.55
CA ALA A 80 1.68 5.96 -11.95
C ALA A 80 2.36 6.69 -10.78
N LEU A 81 1.60 7.41 -9.96
CA LEU A 81 2.12 8.07 -8.75
C LEU A 81 2.63 7.06 -7.71
N LYS A 82 1.95 5.91 -7.54
CA LYS A 82 2.44 4.79 -6.70
C LYS A 82 3.77 4.24 -7.21
N ARG A 83 3.90 4.07 -8.54
CA ARG A 83 5.14 3.66 -9.18
C ARG A 83 6.24 4.68 -8.94
N LEU A 84 5.98 5.96 -9.20
CA LEU A 84 6.94 7.05 -9.04
C LEU A 84 7.57 7.04 -7.65
N VAL A 85 6.75 7.03 -6.58
CA VAL A 85 7.29 7.08 -5.21
C VAL A 85 8.08 5.83 -4.84
N ALA A 86 7.68 4.66 -5.34
CA ALA A 86 8.38 3.42 -5.10
C ALA A 86 9.73 3.37 -5.83
N ASP A 87 9.78 3.91 -7.06
CA ASP A 87 10.99 3.95 -7.87
C ASP A 87 12.00 4.94 -7.27
N ILE A 88 11.55 6.13 -6.85
CA ILE A 88 12.39 7.12 -6.13
C ILE A 88 12.97 6.51 -4.85
N GLU A 89 12.16 5.79 -4.08
CA GLU A 89 12.63 5.14 -2.86
C GLU A 89 13.69 4.08 -3.16
N ARG A 90 13.51 3.28 -4.22
CA ARG A 90 14.49 2.28 -4.64
C ARG A 90 15.83 2.92 -4.98
N GLU A 91 15.83 4.03 -5.71
CA GLU A 91 17.04 4.78 -6.09
C GLU A 91 17.72 5.44 -4.88
N GLN A 92 16.95 5.98 -3.94
CA GLN A 92 17.47 6.65 -2.75
C GLN A 92 17.83 5.68 -1.61
N GLY A 93 17.60 4.39 -1.79
CA GLY A 93 17.70 3.37 -0.76
C GLY A 93 16.41 3.23 0.06
N ARG A 94 16.01 1.98 0.30
CA ARG A 94 14.77 1.65 1.02
C ARG A 94 14.77 2.27 2.40
N VAL A 95 13.72 3.03 2.70
CA VAL A 95 13.48 3.51 4.06
C VAL A 95 13.06 2.29 4.88
N LYS A 96 13.82 1.98 5.96
CA LYS A 96 13.35 0.99 6.93
C LYS A 96 11.99 1.49 7.45
N PRO A 97 10.93 0.66 7.40
CA PRO A 97 9.62 1.07 7.89
C PRO A 97 9.77 1.68 9.28
N ARG A 98 9.22 2.88 9.49
CA ARG A 98 9.19 3.48 10.82
C ARG A 98 8.23 2.65 11.68
N LEU A 99 8.76 1.63 12.36
CA LEU A 99 8.05 0.98 13.44
C LEU A 99 7.77 2.05 14.49
N LYS A 100 6.50 2.21 14.87
CA LYS A 100 6.17 3.10 15.99
C LYS A 100 6.95 2.62 17.21
N PRO A 101 7.56 3.51 18.03
CA PRO A 101 8.35 3.10 19.18
C PRO A 101 7.59 2.15 20.13
N GLU A 102 6.28 2.35 20.26
CA GLU A 102 5.35 1.50 21.01
C GLU A 102 5.31 0.04 20.52
N LEU A 103 5.53 -0.19 19.23
CA LEU A 103 5.56 -1.52 18.61
C LEU A 103 6.94 -2.17 18.70
N MET A 104 8.01 -1.39 18.88
CA MET A 104 9.37 -1.92 19.07
C MET A 104 9.55 -2.60 20.43
N SER A 105 8.80 -2.17 21.45
CA SER A 105 8.81 -2.78 22.79
C SER A 105 7.88 -4.00 22.91
N LEU A 106 6.91 -4.16 22.00
CA LEU A 106 5.99 -5.28 21.93
C LEU A 106 6.64 -6.50 21.26
N ARG A 107 7.65 -7.10 21.87
CA ARG A 107 8.08 -8.45 21.45
C ARG A 107 7.11 -9.49 22.00
N ARG A 108 6.22 -9.95 21.14
CA ARG A 108 5.32 -11.08 21.43
C ARG A 108 6.15 -12.37 21.52
N SER A 109 5.75 -13.30 22.38
CA SER A 109 6.42 -14.59 22.53
C SER A 109 5.83 -15.64 21.59
N GLU A 110 4.59 -15.44 21.16
CA GLU A 110 3.84 -16.33 20.29
C GLU A 110 4.45 -16.35 18.88
N LYS A 111 4.83 -17.53 18.41
CA LYS A 111 5.42 -17.74 17.08
C LYS A 111 4.32 -17.98 16.05
N VAL A 112 4.43 -17.33 14.90
CA VAL A 112 3.48 -17.51 13.80
C VAL A 112 4.18 -18.10 12.59
N ALA A 113 3.65 -19.21 12.08
CA ALA A 113 4.06 -19.82 10.82
C ALA A 113 3.08 -19.41 9.71
N ILE A 114 3.60 -18.98 8.56
CA ILE A 114 2.83 -18.66 7.37
C ILE A 114 3.27 -19.58 6.25
N ILE A 115 2.32 -20.27 5.62
CA ILE A 115 2.59 -21.16 4.48
C ILE A 115 2.31 -20.41 3.17
N GLY A 116 3.36 -20.23 2.37
CA GLY A 116 3.36 -19.52 1.09
C GLY A 116 3.88 -18.08 1.21
N ALA A 117 4.90 -17.75 0.42
CA ALA A 117 5.47 -16.41 0.27
C ALA A 117 4.87 -15.67 -0.95
N GLY A 118 3.58 -15.87 -1.22
CA GLY A 118 2.82 -15.07 -2.18
C GLY A 118 2.38 -13.71 -1.62
N PRO A 119 1.64 -12.90 -2.40
CA PRO A 119 1.16 -11.58 -1.96
C PRO A 119 0.35 -11.62 -0.66
N ALA A 120 -0.50 -12.63 -0.48
CA ALA A 120 -1.31 -12.78 0.73
C ALA A 120 -0.44 -13.12 1.95
N GLY A 121 0.41 -14.15 1.85
CA GLY A 121 1.27 -14.59 2.94
C GLY A 121 2.30 -13.54 3.36
N LEU A 122 2.92 -12.86 2.39
CA LEU A 122 3.85 -11.77 2.67
C LEU A 122 3.16 -10.54 3.27
N THR A 123 1.92 -10.22 2.86
CA THR A 123 1.13 -9.18 3.53
C THR A 123 0.82 -9.54 4.97
N ALA A 124 0.37 -10.77 5.23
CA ALA A 124 0.12 -11.24 6.58
C ALA A 124 1.39 -11.20 7.44
N ALA A 125 2.53 -11.64 6.87
CA ALA A 125 3.82 -11.59 7.54
C ALA A 125 4.22 -10.15 7.89
N TYR A 126 4.04 -9.21 6.94
CA TYR A 126 4.36 -7.80 7.13
C TYR A 126 3.54 -7.18 8.26
N GLU A 127 2.23 -7.41 8.28
CA GLU A 127 1.35 -6.86 9.32
C GLU A 127 1.58 -7.48 10.70
N LEU A 128 1.85 -8.79 10.77
CA LEU A 128 2.17 -9.47 12.03
C LEU A 128 3.54 -9.05 12.57
N ALA A 129 4.54 -8.90 11.70
CA ALA A 129 5.86 -8.39 12.07
C ALA A 129 5.77 -6.95 12.59
N LYS A 130 4.96 -6.08 11.96
CA LYS A 130 4.67 -4.72 12.47
C LYS A 130 4.07 -4.74 13.88
N ARG A 131 3.29 -5.77 14.21
CA ARG A 131 2.67 -5.99 15.53
C ARG A 131 3.60 -6.69 16.53
N GLY A 132 4.85 -6.98 16.13
CA GLY A 132 5.89 -7.53 16.99
C GLY A 132 5.86 -9.04 17.18
N TYR A 133 5.10 -9.77 16.34
CA TYR A 133 5.14 -11.24 16.34
C TYR A 133 6.39 -11.76 15.64
N PRO A 134 7.08 -12.78 16.20
CA PRO A 134 8.07 -13.56 15.47
C PRO A 134 7.38 -14.43 14.41
N VAL A 135 7.54 -14.04 13.15
CA VAL A 135 6.93 -14.71 11.99
C VAL A 135 7.97 -15.51 11.21
N THR A 136 7.63 -16.74 10.83
CA THR A 136 8.39 -17.54 9.86
C THR A 136 7.51 -17.86 8.66
N VAL A 137 7.98 -17.53 7.46
CA VAL A 137 7.29 -17.82 6.20
C VAL A 137 7.95 -19.04 5.55
N PHE A 138 7.15 -20.06 5.24
CA PHE A 138 7.59 -21.27 4.55
C PHE A 138 7.13 -21.19 3.09
N GLU A 139 8.06 -21.28 2.15
CA GLU A 139 7.78 -21.26 0.71
C GLU A 139 8.32 -22.55 0.08
N ARG A 140 7.54 -23.12 -0.85
CA ARG A 140 7.92 -24.33 -1.59
C ARG A 140 8.81 -23.99 -2.78
N MET A 141 8.57 -22.85 -3.41
CA MET A 141 9.32 -22.37 -4.56
C MET A 141 10.70 -21.86 -4.16
N SER A 142 11.61 -21.73 -5.14
CA SER A 142 13.00 -21.31 -4.89
C SER A 142 13.13 -19.89 -4.33
N GLU A 143 12.20 -19.00 -4.68
CA GLU A 143 12.25 -17.57 -4.37
C GLU A 143 10.86 -17.08 -3.91
N PRO A 144 10.80 -16.12 -2.97
CA PRO A 144 9.52 -15.55 -2.53
C PRO A 144 8.90 -14.64 -3.60
N GLY A 145 7.58 -14.47 -3.51
CA GLY A 145 6.80 -13.57 -4.37
C GLY A 145 5.55 -14.22 -4.97
N GLY A 146 5.49 -15.56 -4.98
CA GLY A 146 4.36 -16.32 -5.54
C GLY A 146 3.98 -15.84 -6.94
N MET A 147 2.70 -15.61 -7.19
CA MET A 147 2.21 -15.16 -8.51
C MET A 147 2.87 -13.86 -8.99
N MET A 148 3.26 -12.95 -8.09
CA MET A 148 3.92 -11.70 -8.49
C MET A 148 5.28 -11.96 -9.12
N ARG A 149 5.98 -13.04 -8.75
CA ARG A 149 7.29 -13.42 -9.31
C ARG A 149 7.16 -14.41 -10.48
N TYR A 150 6.27 -15.39 -10.34
CA TYR A 150 6.23 -16.56 -11.23
C TYR A 150 5.20 -16.47 -12.35
N CYS A 151 4.19 -15.60 -12.24
CA CYS A 151 3.08 -15.56 -13.21
C CYS A 151 2.99 -14.25 -13.99
N ILE A 152 3.48 -13.12 -13.45
CA ILE A 152 3.43 -11.84 -14.15
C ILE A 152 4.62 -11.76 -15.12
N PRO A 153 4.38 -11.48 -16.42
CA PRO A 153 5.46 -11.34 -17.38
C PRO A 153 6.39 -10.16 -17.08
N ASP A 154 7.68 -10.31 -17.41
CA ASP A 154 8.72 -9.33 -17.08
C ASP A 154 8.46 -7.94 -17.69
N PHE A 155 7.87 -7.88 -18.89
CA PHE A 155 7.51 -6.59 -19.52
C PHE A 155 6.43 -5.81 -18.75
N ARG A 156 5.69 -6.46 -17.84
CA ARG A 156 4.72 -5.81 -16.95
C ARG A 156 5.29 -5.56 -15.55
N LEU A 157 6.12 -6.48 -15.06
CA LEU A 157 6.72 -6.41 -13.74
C LEU A 157 8.09 -7.09 -13.78
N GLU A 158 9.15 -6.30 -13.87
CA GLU A 158 10.51 -6.84 -13.82
C GLU A 158 10.74 -7.56 -12.48
N LYS A 159 11.26 -8.79 -12.49
CA LYS A 159 11.45 -9.61 -11.27
C LYS A 159 12.37 -8.99 -10.21
N TYR A 160 13.09 -7.94 -10.57
CA TYR A 160 14.07 -7.25 -9.74
C TYR A 160 13.67 -5.82 -9.38
N VAL A 161 12.40 -5.41 -9.55
CA VAL A 161 11.91 -4.14 -8.98
C VAL A 161 12.07 -4.11 -7.47
#